data_AF-A0A1Y6K4Y6-F1
#
_entry.id   AF-A0A1Y6K4Y6-F1
#
_cell.length_a   1.000
_cell.length_b   1.000
_cell.length_c   1.000
_cell.angle_alpha   90.00
_cell.angle_beta   90.00
_cell.angle_gamma   90.00
#
_symmetry.space_group_name_H-M   'P 1'
#
loop_
_entity.id
_entity.type
_entity.pdbx_description
1 polymer ?
#
loop_
_entity_poly.entity_id
_entity_poly.type
_entity_poly.pdbx_seq_one_letter_code
_entity_poly.pdbx_strand_id
1 'polypeptide(L)'
;MNPTNQNPSSEDLPSRPVLNSSEVINQVIESGEQLMASIQDLIEWTDYDVSQITDYLKRIGKFLAAVIEAHPITYTVEALTHKLELDEPTLRRLLRDVGVEIDPAVSNPDETVTEDDIIALLADRAGSPVGDRLMDLLRGDGPYVTWW
;
A
#
# COMPACT_ATOMS: atom_id res chain seq x y z
N MET A 1 20.56 -53.93 34.40
CA MET A 1 19.32 -53.13 34.28
C MET A 1 19.72 -51.73 33.87
N ASN A 2 19.45 -51.35 32.63
CA ASN A 2 19.68 -50.01 32.10
C ASN A 2 18.32 -49.51 31.61
N PRO A 3 17.86 -48.30 31.99
CA PRO A 3 16.62 -47.77 31.44
C PRO A 3 16.87 -47.21 30.04
N THR A 4 16.13 -47.73 29.07
CA THR A 4 16.09 -47.22 27.69
C THR A 4 15.43 -45.84 27.72
N ASN A 5 16.21 -44.81 27.40
CA ASN A 5 15.74 -43.44 27.21
C ASN A 5 14.93 -43.37 25.91
N GLN A 6 13.60 -43.42 26.01
CA GLN A 6 12.72 -43.12 24.89
C GLN A 6 12.60 -41.60 24.80
N ASN A 7 13.34 -41.02 23.84
CA ASN A 7 13.11 -39.65 23.41
C ASN A 7 11.78 -39.63 22.65
N PRO A 8 10.77 -38.85 23.04
CA PRO A 8 9.53 -38.80 22.29
C PRO A 8 9.79 -38.20 20.91
N SER A 9 9.41 -38.96 19.88
CA SER A 9 9.40 -38.54 18.49
C SER A 9 8.70 -37.18 18.36
N SER A 10 9.37 -36.27 17.66
CA SER A 10 8.81 -35.04 17.14
C SER A 10 7.76 -35.36 16.08
N GLU A 11 6.59 -35.83 16.51
CA GLU A 11 5.40 -35.98 15.68
C GLU A 11 4.57 -34.70 15.71
N ASP A 12 4.25 -34.24 14.51
CA ASP A 12 3.04 -33.51 14.13
C ASP A 12 2.78 -32.15 14.79
N LEU A 13 3.61 -31.18 14.44
CA LEU A 13 3.04 -29.84 14.20
C LEU A 13 2.29 -29.90 12.85
N PRO A 14 1.01 -29.52 12.79
CA PRO A 14 0.30 -29.45 11.53
C PRO A 14 1.07 -28.50 10.60
N SER A 15 1.58 -29.04 9.50
CA SER A 15 2.17 -28.26 8.42
C SER A 15 1.16 -27.18 8.04
N ARG A 16 1.51 -25.91 8.28
CA ARG A 16 0.69 -24.79 7.80
C ARG A 16 0.43 -25.03 6.31
N PRO A 17 -0.82 -24.92 5.83
CA PRO A 17 -1.09 -25.05 4.42
C PRO A 17 -0.21 -24.06 3.67
N VAL A 18 0.51 -24.56 2.66
CA VAL A 18 1.30 -23.70 1.75
C VAL A 18 0.28 -22.97 0.89
N LEU A 19 -0.25 -21.87 1.41
CA LEU A 19 -1.10 -20.96 0.64
C LEU A 19 -0.23 -20.31 -0.43
N ASN A 20 -0.70 -20.30 -1.68
CA ASN A 20 -0.01 -19.54 -2.73
C ASN A 20 -0.23 -18.03 -2.51
N SER A 21 0.67 -17.19 -3.02
CA SER A 21 0.64 -15.74 -2.74
C SER A 21 -0.69 -15.09 -3.13
N SER A 22 -1.33 -15.56 -4.20
CA SER A 22 -2.63 -15.04 -4.66
C SER A 22 -3.77 -15.35 -3.68
N GLU A 23 -3.78 -16.55 -3.10
CA GLU A 23 -4.75 -16.93 -2.06
C GLU A 23 -4.58 -16.08 -0.80
N VAL A 24 -3.33 -15.83 -0.38
CA VAL A 24 -3.07 -14.97 0.79
C VAL A 24 -3.52 -13.52 0.52
N ILE A 25 -3.25 -12.99 -0.67
CA ILE A 25 -3.68 -11.64 -1.06
C ILE A 25 -5.21 -11.52 -1.02
N ASN A 26 -5.92 -12.48 -1.62
CA ASN A 26 -7.39 -12.48 -1.62
C ASN A 26 -7.95 -12.58 -0.21
N GLN A 27 -7.38 -13.43 0.65
CA GLN A 27 -7.80 -13.53 2.06
C GLN A 27 -7.60 -12.21 2.82
N VAL A 28 -6.51 -11.49 2.57
CA VAL A 28 -6.27 -10.17 3.17
C VAL A 28 -7.31 -9.16 2.70
N ILE A 29 -7.63 -9.13 1.40
CA ILE A 29 -8.65 -8.25 0.83
C ILE A 29 -10.03 -8.55 1.45
N GLU A 30 -10.47 -9.81 1.42
CA GLU A 30 -11.76 -10.24 1.97
C GLU A 30 -11.87 -9.94 3.47
N SER A 31 -10.80 -10.17 4.24
CA SER A 31 -10.76 -9.86 5.68
C SER A 31 -10.85 -8.35 5.93
N GLY A 32 -10.23 -7.53 5.09
CA GLY A 32 -10.32 -6.08 5.14
C GLY A 32 -11.74 -5.58 4.86
N GLU A 33 -12.41 -6.12 3.85
CA GLU A 33 -13.81 -5.80 3.52
C GLU A 33 -14.76 -6.17 4.66
N GLN A 34 -14.59 -7.36 5.25
CA GLN A 34 -15.39 -7.81 6.39
C GLN A 34 -15.19 -6.91 7.62
N LEU A 35 -13.96 -6.47 7.88
CA LEU A 35 -13.67 -5.52 8.96
C LEU A 35 -14.39 -4.19 8.73
N MET A 36 -14.34 -3.65 7.50
CA MET A 36 -15.04 -2.40 7.15
C MET A 36 -16.55 -2.53 7.35
N ALA A 37 -17.17 -3.61 6.85
CA ALA A 37 -18.60 -3.87 7.03
C ALA A 37 -18.98 -3.96 8.51
N SER A 38 -18.20 -4.69 9.31
CA SER A 38 -18.48 -4.85 10.75
C SER A 38 -18.40 -3.53 11.52
N ILE A 39 -17.47 -2.64 11.15
CA ILE A 39 -17.36 -1.30 11.75
C ILE A 39 -18.56 -0.43 11.36
N GLN A 40 -19.00 -0.51 10.10
CA GLN A 40 -20.18 0.21 9.64
C GLN A 40 -21.43 -0.22 10.40
N ASP A 41 -21.68 -1.53 10.51
CA ASP A 41 -22.79 -2.08 11.29
C ASP A 41 -22.78 -1.59 12.74
N LEU A 42 -21.59 -1.49 13.35
CA LEU A 42 -21.44 -0.97 14.70
C LEU A 42 -21.74 0.53 14.81
N ILE A 43 -21.31 1.34 13.85
CA ILE A 43 -21.57 2.79 13.84
C ILE A 43 -23.07 3.07 13.70
N GLU A 44 -23.79 2.24 12.94
CA GLU A 44 -25.24 2.33 12.82
C GLU A 44 -25.98 2.06 14.14
N TRP A 45 -25.34 1.41 15.10
CA TRP A 45 -25.88 1.20 16.44
C TRP A 45 -25.58 2.42 17.32
N THR A 46 -26.52 3.38 17.34
CA THR A 46 -26.35 4.75 17.88
C THR A 46 -25.98 4.88 19.36
N ASP A 47 -25.97 3.80 20.15
CA ASP A 47 -25.72 3.84 21.61
C ASP A 47 -24.48 3.04 22.06
N TYR A 48 -23.64 2.56 21.15
CA TYR A 48 -22.44 1.79 21.52
C TYR A 48 -21.21 2.68 21.77
N ASP A 49 -20.46 2.42 22.84
CA ASP A 49 -19.17 3.06 23.08
C ASP A 49 -18.11 2.50 22.11
N VAL A 50 -17.80 3.27 21.06
CA VAL A 50 -16.83 2.91 20.03
C VAL A 50 -15.38 3.22 20.42
N SER A 51 -15.10 3.68 21.63
CA SER A 51 -13.75 4.09 22.07
C SER A 51 -12.72 2.97 21.94
N GLN A 52 -13.06 1.76 22.39
CA GLN A 52 -12.16 0.60 22.34
C GLN A 52 -11.83 0.18 20.90
N ILE A 53 -12.83 0.24 20.02
CA ILE A 53 -12.64 -0.08 18.60
C ILE A 53 -11.84 1.01 17.91
N THR A 54 -12.08 2.27 18.24
CA THR A 54 -11.28 3.40 17.75
C THR A 54 -9.79 3.24 18.09
N ASP A 55 -9.47 2.87 19.33
CA ASP A 55 -8.07 2.65 19.73
C ASP A 55 -7.44 1.42 19.07
N TYR A 56 -8.22 0.36 18.86
CA TYR A 56 -7.78 -0.80 18.08
C TYR A 56 -7.51 -0.44 16.61
N LEU A 57 -8.37 0.35 15.98
CA LEU A 57 -8.20 0.83 14.60
C LEU A 57 -6.97 1.72 14.46
N LYS A 58 -6.69 2.59 15.44
CA LYS A 58 -5.43 3.36 15.46
C LYS A 58 -4.21 2.46 15.48
N ARG A 59 -4.26 1.35 16.23
CA ARG A 59 -3.15 0.38 16.29
C ARG A 59 -2.96 -0.34 14.96
N ILE A 60 -4.06 -0.76 14.31
CA ILE A 60 -4.02 -1.31 12.96
C ILE A 60 -3.40 -0.29 12.01
N GLY A 61 -3.89 0.96 12.01
CA GLY A 61 -3.37 2.03 11.16
C GLY A 61 -1.86 2.25 11.33
N LYS A 62 -1.35 2.24 12.57
CA LYS A 62 0.11 2.34 12.83
C LYS A 62 0.89 1.16 12.27
N PHE A 63 0.36 -0.06 12.39
CA PHE A 63 0.99 -1.24 11.81
C PHE A 63 1.00 -1.17 10.28
N LEU A 64 -0.13 -0.82 9.66
CA LEU A 64 -0.23 -0.64 8.21
C LEU A 64 0.74 0.42 7.70
N ALA A 65 0.84 1.55 8.39
CA ALA A 65 1.81 2.60 8.05
C ALA A 65 3.25 2.07 8.06
N ALA A 66 3.65 1.32 9.10
CA ALA A 66 4.99 0.74 9.18
C ALA A 66 5.25 -0.32 8.09
N VAL A 67 4.24 -1.09 7.68
CA VAL A 67 4.36 -2.05 6.57
C VAL A 67 4.54 -1.32 5.24
N ILE A 68 3.78 -0.25 4.99
CA ILE A 68 3.89 0.59 3.80
C ILE A 68 5.27 1.25 3.74
N GLU A 69 5.75 1.79 4.87
CA GLU A 69 7.08 2.40 4.97
C GLU A 69 8.20 1.37 4.69
N ALA A 70 8.06 0.12 5.14
CA ALA A 70 9.03 -0.94 4.90
C ALA A 70 9.01 -1.48 3.46
N HIS A 71 7.89 -1.30 2.74
CA HIS A 71 7.66 -1.81 1.40
C HIS A 71 7.04 -0.72 0.52
N PRO A 72 7.81 0.36 0.23
CA PRO A 72 7.29 1.49 -0.51
C PRO A 72 6.88 1.06 -1.91
N ILE A 73 5.75 1.59 -2.37
CA ILE A 73 5.35 1.44 -3.76
C ILE A 73 6.32 2.27 -4.61
N THR A 74 6.89 1.64 -5.64
CA THR A 74 7.83 2.27 -6.57
C THR A 74 7.29 2.22 -7.98
N TYR A 75 7.53 3.28 -8.74
CA TYR A 75 7.14 3.42 -10.14
C TYR A 75 8.37 3.63 -11.00
N THR A 76 8.45 2.95 -12.15
CA THR A 76 9.51 3.22 -13.13
C THR A 76 9.21 4.53 -13.87
N VAL A 77 10.28 5.23 -14.28
CA VAL A 77 10.18 6.41 -15.15
C VAL A 77 9.38 6.08 -16.41
N GLU A 78 9.59 4.90 -17.01
CA GLU A 78 8.81 4.43 -18.16
C GLU A 78 7.30 4.40 -17.86
N ALA A 79 6.88 3.73 -16.78
CA ALA A 79 5.47 3.61 -16.42
C ALA A 79 4.83 5.00 -16.20
N LEU A 80 5.57 5.91 -15.58
CA LEU A 80 5.11 7.28 -15.32
C LEU A 80 5.02 8.10 -16.61
N THR A 81 6.00 8.03 -17.51
CA THR A 81 5.93 8.74 -18.80
C THR A 81 4.72 8.31 -19.62
N HIS A 82 4.41 7.01 -19.62
CA HIS A 82 3.21 6.48 -20.27
C HIS A 82 1.92 6.94 -19.59
N LYS A 83 1.82 6.82 -18.26
CA LYS A 83 0.61 7.18 -17.52
C LYS A 83 0.32 8.69 -17.56
N LEU A 84 1.36 9.50 -17.48
CA LEU A 84 1.26 10.96 -17.43
C LEU A 84 1.25 11.60 -18.81
N GLU A 85 1.49 10.82 -19.87
CA GLU A 85 1.68 11.29 -21.26
C GLU A 85 2.73 12.40 -21.36
N LEU A 86 3.87 12.19 -20.71
CA LEU A 86 5.01 13.11 -20.69
C LEU A 86 6.21 12.43 -21.34
N ASP A 87 7.07 13.21 -22.00
CA ASP A 87 8.41 12.73 -22.36
C ASP A 87 9.29 12.60 -21.11
N GLU A 88 10.24 11.67 -21.14
CA GLU A 88 11.16 11.39 -20.02
C GLU A 88 11.90 12.65 -19.53
N PRO A 89 12.51 13.50 -20.39
CA PRO A 89 13.16 14.74 -19.95
C PRO A 89 12.23 15.67 -19.17
N THR A 90 10.99 15.84 -19.64
CA THR A 90 9.99 16.66 -18.94
C THR A 90 9.64 16.06 -17.58
N LEU A 91 9.38 14.75 -17.49
CA LEU A 91 9.07 14.08 -16.22
C LEU A 91 10.23 14.22 -15.22
N ARG A 92 11.47 13.94 -15.64
CA ARG A 92 12.65 14.04 -14.76
C ARG A 92 12.86 15.44 -14.24
N ARG A 93 12.58 16.46 -15.06
CA ARG A 93 12.64 17.86 -14.62
C ARG A 93 11.61 18.15 -13.53
N LEU A 94 10.36 17.74 -13.74
CA LEU A 94 9.30 17.93 -12.76
C LEU A 94 9.59 17.23 -11.43
N LEU A 95 10.09 15.99 -11.48
CA LEU A 95 10.52 15.24 -10.30
C LEU A 95 11.65 15.98 -9.56
N ARG A 96 12.66 16.46 -10.29
CA ARG A 96 13.74 17.25 -9.69
C ARG A 96 13.23 18.55 -9.06
N ASP A 97 12.28 19.22 -9.68
CA ASP A 97 11.71 20.49 -9.19
C ASP A 97 11.01 20.32 -7.83
N VAL A 98 10.50 19.12 -7.52
CA VAL A 98 9.92 18.79 -6.21
C VAL A 98 10.89 18.11 -5.24
N GLY A 99 12.18 18.07 -5.58
CA GLY A 99 13.25 17.61 -4.69
C GLY A 99 13.65 16.15 -4.81
N VAL A 100 13.15 15.42 -5.81
CA VAL A 100 13.58 14.03 -6.08
C VAL A 100 15.02 14.02 -6.57
N GLU A 101 15.84 13.12 -6.03
CA GLU A 101 17.25 12.93 -6.43
C GLU A 101 17.37 12.19 -7.77
N ILE A 102 16.92 12.84 -8.85
CA ILE A 102 16.99 12.32 -10.22
C ILE A 102 17.76 13.30 -11.13
N ASP A 103 18.59 12.76 -12.03
CA ASP A 103 19.31 13.59 -13.01
C ASP A 103 18.46 13.78 -14.28
N PRO A 104 18.04 15.01 -14.63
CA PRO A 104 17.25 15.30 -15.82
C PRO A 104 18.05 15.20 -17.12
N ALA A 105 19.37 15.10 -17.06
CA ALA A 105 20.22 14.91 -18.23
C ALA A 105 20.46 13.42 -18.58
N VAL A 106 20.14 12.51 -17.65
CA VAL A 106 20.25 11.06 -17.86
C VAL A 106 18.95 10.57 -18.50
N SER A 107 19.06 9.61 -19.43
CA SER A 107 17.92 8.81 -19.88
C SER A 107 18.11 7.39 -19.33
N ASN A 108 17.19 7.01 -18.45
CA ASN A 108 17.14 5.71 -17.80
C ASN A 108 15.67 5.40 -17.47
N PRO A 109 14.92 4.76 -18.40
CA PRO A 109 13.50 4.47 -18.22
C PRO A 109 13.22 3.49 -17.05
N ASP A 110 14.22 2.68 -16.68
CA ASP A 110 14.13 1.69 -15.60
C ASP A 110 14.39 2.29 -14.21
N GLU A 111 14.81 3.57 -14.14
CA GLU A 111 14.98 4.27 -12.86
C GLU A 111 13.63 4.35 -12.13
N THR A 112 13.64 4.09 -10.83
CA THR A 112 12.44 4.06 -10.00
C THR A 112 12.36 5.26 -9.09
N VAL A 113 11.15 5.77 -8.89
CA VAL A 113 10.80 6.76 -7.86
C VAL A 113 9.74 6.18 -6.92
N THR A 114 9.64 6.72 -5.72
CA THR A 114 8.71 6.26 -4.67
C THR A 114 7.34 6.92 -4.80
N GLU A 115 6.32 6.32 -4.20
CA GLU A 115 5.00 6.95 -4.08
C GLU A 115 5.04 8.32 -3.41
N ASP A 116 5.90 8.51 -2.40
CA ASP A 116 6.09 9.81 -1.74
C ASP A 116 6.60 10.88 -2.72
N ASP A 117 7.49 10.52 -3.65
CA ASP A 117 7.95 11.41 -4.72
C ASP A 117 6.79 11.81 -5.64
N ILE A 118 5.89 10.86 -5.94
CA ILE A 118 4.69 11.10 -6.76
C ILE A 118 3.68 11.99 -6.02
N ILE A 119 3.52 11.82 -4.70
CA ILE A 119 2.68 12.67 -3.86
C ILE A 119 3.23 14.10 -3.82
N ALA A 120 4.56 14.27 -3.69
CA ALA A 120 5.20 15.58 -3.75
C ALA A 120 4.97 16.26 -5.12
N LEU A 121 5.09 15.49 -6.21
CA LEU A 121 4.80 15.97 -7.56
C LEU A 121 3.32 16.35 -7.74
N LEU A 122 2.39 15.56 -7.22
CA LEU A 122 0.96 15.87 -7.24
C LEU A 122 0.68 17.18 -6.50
N ALA A 123 1.27 17.38 -5.32
CA ALA A 123 1.08 18.60 -4.54
C ALA A 123 1.53 19.85 -5.30
N ASP A 124 2.64 19.78 -6.02
CA ASP A 124 3.16 20.86 -6.86
C ASP A 124 2.34 21.07 -8.14
N ARG A 125 1.75 20.01 -8.70
CA ARG A 125 0.95 20.04 -9.95
C ARG A 125 -0.56 20.06 -9.72
N ALA A 126 -1.02 20.31 -8.49
CA ALA A 126 -2.43 20.29 -8.13
C ALA A 126 -3.26 21.25 -9.00
N GLY A 127 -4.37 20.77 -9.57
CA GLY A 127 -5.23 21.54 -10.46
C GLY A 127 -4.71 21.69 -11.91
N SER A 128 -3.70 20.91 -12.30
CA SER A 128 -3.26 20.79 -13.69
C SER A 128 -3.65 19.43 -14.29
N PRO A 129 -3.68 19.29 -15.63
CA PRO A 129 -3.94 17.98 -16.26
C PRO A 129 -2.97 16.88 -15.84
N VAL A 130 -1.71 17.23 -15.53
CA VAL A 130 -0.72 16.28 -14.99
C VAL A 130 -1.09 15.89 -13.56
N GLY A 131 -1.53 16.84 -12.75
CA GLY A 131 -2.06 16.60 -11.40
C GLY A 131 -3.26 15.65 -11.41
N ASP A 132 -4.20 15.83 -12.34
CA ASP A 132 -5.36 14.95 -12.47
C ASP A 132 -4.93 13.51 -12.77
N ARG A 133 -3.97 13.31 -13.68
CA ARG A 133 -3.41 11.98 -14.00
C ARG A 133 -2.62 11.37 -12.84
N LEU A 134 -1.91 12.18 -12.06
CA LEU A 134 -1.20 11.75 -10.86
C LEU A 134 -2.20 11.31 -9.78
N MET A 135 -3.31 12.03 -9.62
CA MET A 135 -4.40 11.64 -8.72
C MET A 135 -5.03 10.32 -9.14
N ASP A 136 -5.28 10.13 -10.44
CA ASP A 136 -5.76 8.85 -10.99
C ASP A 136 -4.74 7.71 -10.81
N LEU A 137 -3.45 7.99 -10.90
CA LEU A 137 -2.38 7.01 -10.67
C LEU A 137 -2.36 6.55 -9.20
N LEU A 138 -2.30 7.50 -8.25
CA LEU A 138 -2.17 7.23 -6.82
C LEU A 138 -3.41 6.55 -6.23
N ARG A 139 -4.58 6.85 -6.79
CA ARG A 139 -5.84 6.24 -6.36
C ARG A 139 -5.96 4.76 -6.76
N GLY A 140 -5.33 4.36 -7.88
CA GLY A 140 -5.54 3.05 -8.50
C GLY A 140 -6.99 2.84 -8.98
N ASP A 141 -7.37 1.57 -9.20
CA ASP A 141 -8.70 1.18 -9.73
C ASP A 141 -9.84 1.23 -8.67
N GLY A 142 -9.61 1.85 -7.50
CA GLY A 142 -10.58 1.91 -6.40
C GLY A 142 -11.78 2.84 -6.67
N PRO A 143 -12.98 2.57 -6.10
CA PRO A 143 -14.17 3.41 -6.25
C PRO A 143 -14.04 4.78 -5.56
N TYR A 144 -14.87 5.75 -5.97
CA TYR A 144 -14.90 7.09 -5.36
C TYR A 144 -15.51 6.98 -3.96
N VAL A 145 -14.72 7.17 -2.91
CA VAL A 145 -15.28 7.34 -1.56
C VAL A 145 -15.61 8.82 -1.37
N THR A 146 -16.84 9.19 -1.71
CA THR A 146 -17.39 10.51 -1.38
C THR A 146 -18.22 10.38 -0.11
N TRP A 147 -17.77 11.00 0.99
CA TRP A 147 -18.61 11.23 2.16
C TRP A 147 -19.49 12.45 1.88
N TRP A 148 -20.81 12.26 1.90
CA TRP A 148 -21.81 13.33 1.84
C TRP A 148 -22.50 13.44 3.20
#